data_AF-A0AAW6UBT1-F1
#
_entry.id   AF-A0AAW6UBT1-F1
#
_cell.length_a   1.000
_cell.length_b   1.000
_cell.length_c   1.000
_cell.angle_alpha   90.00
_cell.angle_beta   90.00
_cell.angle_gamma   90.00
#
_symmetry.space_group_name_H-M   'P 1'
#
loop_
_entity.id
_entity.type
_entity.pdbx_description
1 polymer ?
#
loop_
_entity_poly.entity_id
_entity_poly.type
_entity_poly.pdbx_seq_one_letter_code
_entity_poly.pdbx_strand_id
1 'polypeptide(L)'
;MNPNKYLEDYIISCSHLYGMIHKQRVETLFHLHHPNQKLTFEKIDQDYLLNNFVFFKKDFFIMEAIYINNEMSKHLAETNGKPYYVPTLEELLSYKNEFRDEYTDEENRLYIYLSKVKNEVVASNVIDDIIGLIQVGSTIESVISRISDYNIEPSDFEHIIPVIINIANNTRTWVNNGYTANELVLMHTNKNKIGRNSLCPCGSGKKYKYCCINKLFIGEDNQDLHNIDVFKLSDQDKSKIKKNLIREMDRIQFYIVLLKQPSMRELIDDFMSKDIEQISQYDPNLLMGVLVEILFKKNKKKLTSSIQEKVYRTLRIWTKKSWIPEIYDEIIYLLNQSTAPSNELIINNLLSLYSTQDYTPKDQIPMNKPFDFLKKRQENTIYDEYMDEQFENLSVDIYRSTLKNIPVHLYNLLFLYPLSVAVLRLLLDFTGIKNDEKLLEAIIYAFEKSRDEALNNPSEDFYSIGDNRIYILSLDSLAYIYKQNGQYKDAYLLYEKILKYDLSDRFMAKESVLICYVYLGMMDKLMSSIVNLDDESPYKKLLMLYAQIDNDQPYAQTYLLANDKHESILNAICYGYDPLSDDLSENDKFFLDDFYPLFTYNKKVMEKLKLLHVENILM
;
A
#
# COMPACT_ATOMS: atom_id res chain seq x y z
N MET A 1 -3.39 15.98 39.78
CA MET A 1 -3.81 15.86 38.37
C MET A 1 -5.12 16.61 38.19
N ASN A 2 -5.29 17.36 37.10
CA ASN A 2 -6.58 17.96 36.74
C ASN A 2 -7.57 16.81 36.51
N PRO A 3 -8.72 16.72 37.21
CA PRO A 3 -9.62 15.58 37.11
C PRO A 3 -10.16 15.34 35.69
N ASN A 4 -10.20 16.37 34.84
CA ASN A 4 -10.51 16.19 33.42
C ASN A 4 -9.42 15.40 32.70
N LYS A 5 -8.14 15.83 32.81
CA LYS A 5 -6.97 15.15 32.19
C LYS A 5 -6.88 13.66 32.48
N TYR A 6 -7.37 13.23 33.64
CA TYR A 6 -7.39 11.82 34.01
C TYR A 6 -8.38 10.99 33.15
N LEU A 7 -9.54 11.54 32.79
CA LEU A 7 -10.51 10.87 31.93
C LEU A 7 -9.99 10.77 30.50
N GLU A 8 -9.40 11.82 29.96
CA GLU A 8 -8.82 11.75 28.62
C GLU A 8 -7.67 10.75 28.55
N ASP A 9 -6.76 10.73 29.54
CA ASP A 9 -5.71 9.72 29.66
C ASP A 9 -6.27 8.28 29.72
N TYR A 10 -7.39 8.10 30.43
CA TYR A 10 -8.09 6.82 30.52
C TYR A 10 -8.69 6.39 29.18
N ILE A 11 -9.30 7.32 28.45
CA ILE A 11 -9.84 7.09 27.11
C ILE A 11 -8.71 6.74 26.13
N ILE A 12 -7.62 7.50 26.11
CA ILE A 12 -6.44 7.24 25.27
C ILE A 12 -5.91 5.83 25.54
N SER A 13 -5.74 5.47 26.81
CA SER A 13 -5.29 4.15 27.22
C SER A 13 -6.23 3.03 26.74
N CYS A 14 -7.55 3.24 26.81
CA CYS A 14 -8.51 2.30 26.26
C CYS A 14 -8.39 2.19 24.73
N SER A 15 -8.29 3.32 24.03
CA SER A 15 -8.16 3.35 22.56
C SER A 15 -6.89 2.63 22.10
N HIS A 16 -5.73 2.84 22.75
CA HIS A 16 -4.50 2.11 22.41
C HIS A 16 -4.62 0.60 22.67
N LEU A 17 -5.35 0.18 23.70
CA LEU A 17 -5.53 -1.23 24.03
C LEU A 17 -6.49 -1.95 23.08
N TYR A 18 -7.58 -1.30 22.69
CA TYR A 18 -8.67 -1.95 21.93
C TYR A 18 -8.75 -1.53 20.46
N GLY A 19 -8.00 -0.50 20.05
CA GLY A 19 -8.07 0.16 18.73
C GLY A 19 -9.32 1.01 18.57
N MET A 20 -10.49 0.45 18.91
CA MET A 20 -11.77 1.13 18.90
C MET A 20 -12.63 0.65 20.07
N ILE A 21 -13.18 1.59 20.84
CA ILE A 21 -14.01 1.26 22.01
C ILE A 21 -15.24 2.17 22.12
N HIS A 22 -16.39 1.57 22.39
CA HIS A 22 -17.64 2.31 22.63
C HIS A 22 -17.62 3.00 24.01
N LYS A 23 -18.18 4.20 24.11
CA LYS A 23 -18.21 4.99 25.35
C LYS A 23 -18.81 4.25 26.56
N GLN A 24 -19.82 3.41 26.35
CA GLN A 24 -20.42 2.60 27.43
C GLN A 24 -19.45 1.52 27.97
N ARG A 25 -18.54 1.02 27.14
CA ARG A 25 -17.49 0.09 27.58
C ARG A 25 -16.42 0.81 28.38
N VAL A 26 -16.06 2.03 27.98
CA VAL A 26 -15.22 2.92 28.81
C VAL A 26 -15.87 3.18 30.17
N GLU A 27 -17.17 3.52 30.22
CA GLU A 27 -17.92 3.68 31.48
C GLU A 27 -17.88 2.43 32.35
N THR A 28 -18.06 1.25 31.75
CA THR A 28 -18.06 -0.03 32.47
C THR A 28 -16.69 -0.31 33.11
N LEU A 29 -15.61 -0.15 32.33
CA LEU A 29 -14.24 -0.31 32.84
C LEU A 29 -13.92 0.73 33.91
N PHE A 30 -14.33 1.98 33.70
CA PHE A 30 -14.09 3.06 34.64
C PHE A 30 -14.78 2.78 35.99
N HIS A 31 -16.04 2.37 35.99
CA HIS A 31 -16.75 1.99 37.21
C HIS A 31 -16.12 0.78 37.91
N LEU A 32 -15.56 -0.18 37.16
CA LEU A 32 -14.83 -1.30 37.74
C LEU A 32 -13.59 -0.82 38.50
N HIS A 33 -12.85 0.12 37.93
CA HIS A 33 -11.63 0.68 38.54
C HIS A 33 -11.94 1.70 39.64
N HIS A 34 -13.10 2.36 39.55
CA HIS A 34 -13.55 3.43 40.44
C HIS A 34 -15.02 3.27 40.85
N PRO A 35 -15.37 2.27 41.71
CA PRO A 35 -16.76 1.91 42.01
C PRO A 35 -17.64 3.04 42.59
N ASN A 36 -17.02 4.06 43.17
CA ASN A 36 -17.69 5.17 43.83
C ASN A 36 -17.67 6.49 43.04
N GLN A 37 -17.16 6.47 41.79
CA GLN A 37 -17.09 7.65 40.94
C GLN A 37 -18.08 7.52 39.78
N LYS A 38 -18.71 8.63 39.42
CA LYS A 38 -19.57 8.70 38.22
C LYS A 38 -18.78 9.27 37.06
N LEU A 39 -18.90 8.66 35.89
CA LEU A 39 -18.30 9.16 34.66
C LEU A 39 -19.26 10.09 33.90
N THR A 40 -18.73 11.16 33.32
CA THR A 40 -19.45 12.00 32.34
C THR A 40 -18.54 12.38 31.19
N PHE A 41 -19.06 12.30 29.97
CA PHE A 41 -18.36 12.63 28.73
C PHE A 41 -18.58 14.08 28.26
N GLU A 42 -19.34 14.89 29.00
CA GLU A 42 -19.73 16.26 28.57
C GLU A 42 -18.56 17.26 28.51
N LYS A 43 -17.43 16.96 29.18
CA LYS A 43 -16.30 17.88 29.36
C LYS A 43 -14.96 17.33 28.85
N ILE A 44 -15.00 16.44 27.86
CA ILE A 44 -13.79 15.91 27.24
C ILE A 44 -13.11 16.98 26.39
N ASP A 45 -11.81 17.14 26.59
CA ASP A 45 -10.96 17.92 25.68
C ASP A 45 -10.72 17.13 24.38
N GLN A 46 -11.52 17.42 23.36
CA GLN A 46 -11.41 16.77 22.05
C GLN A 46 -10.09 17.07 21.35
N ASP A 47 -9.54 18.28 21.52
CA ASP A 47 -8.24 18.65 20.93
C ASP A 47 -7.13 17.82 21.58
N TYR A 48 -7.21 17.57 22.90
CA TYR A 48 -6.25 16.69 23.57
C TYR A 48 -6.33 15.24 23.07
N LEU A 49 -7.53 14.69 22.85
CA LEU A 49 -7.69 13.35 22.26
C LEU A 49 -7.12 13.28 20.83
N LEU A 50 -7.41 14.28 19.99
CA LEU A 50 -6.89 14.37 18.63
C LEU A 50 -5.36 14.45 18.59
N ASN A 51 -4.75 15.22 19.49
CA ASN A 51 -3.29 15.29 19.63
C ASN A 51 -2.64 13.98 20.10
N ASN A 52 -3.43 13.01 20.56
CA ASN A 52 -3.01 11.65 20.89
C ASN A 52 -3.67 10.63 19.94
N PHE A 53 -3.99 11.03 18.70
CA PHE A 53 -4.46 10.14 17.63
C PHE A 53 -5.78 9.42 17.92
N VAL A 54 -6.62 9.95 18.82
CA VAL A 54 -7.94 9.40 19.16
C VAL A 54 -9.06 10.27 18.62
N PHE A 55 -9.88 9.68 17.75
CA PHE A 55 -11.07 10.29 17.14
C PHE A 55 -12.35 9.82 17.83
N PHE A 56 -13.37 10.67 17.87
CA PHE A 56 -14.68 10.32 18.43
C PHE A 56 -15.78 10.37 17.36
N LYS A 57 -16.41 9.22 17.06
CA LYS A 57 -17.48 9.11 16.05
C LYS A 57 -18.51 8.05 16.46
N LYS A 58 -19.80 8.38 16.34
CA LYS A 58 -20.93 7.48 16.62
C LYS A 58 -20.83 6.76 17.99
N ASP A 59 -20.42 7.49 19.03
CA ASP A 59 -20.21 6.99 20.39
C ASP A 59 -18.99 6.05 20.59
N PHE A 60 -18.10 5.96 19.61
CA PHE A 60 -16.82 5.26 19.72
C PHE A 60 -15.64 6.23 19.80
N PHE A 61 -14.66 5.87 20.63
CA PHE A 61 -13.30 6.38 20.56
C PHE A 61 -12.48 5.45 19.67
N ILE A 62 -11.76 6.01 18.69
CA ILE A 62 -11.22 5.29 17.54
C ILE A 62 -9.77 5.76 17.31
N MET A 63 -8.83 4.82 17.21
CA MET A 63 -7.46 5.12 16.82
C MET A 63 -7.37 5.62 15.38
N GLU A 64 -6.46 6.54 15.14
CA GLU A 64 -6.20 7.17 13.83
C GLU A 64 -6.10 6.16 12.69
N ALA A 65 -5.34 5.07 12.88
CA ALA A 65 -5.16 4.04 11.86
C ALA A 65 -6.48 3.40 11.39
N ILE A 66 -7.45 3.22 12.29
CA ILE A 66 -8.79 2.72 11.94
C ILE A 66 -9.63 3.84 11.32
N TYR A 67 -9.53 5.05 11.87
CA TYR A 67 -10.34 6.19 11.46
C TYR A 67 -10.00 6.68 10.03
N ILE A 68 -8.72 6.95 9.75
CA ILE A 68 -8.24 7.50 8.48
C ILE A 68 -8.48 6.51 7.34
N ASN A 69 -8.27 5.22 7.57
CA ASN A 69 -8.48 4.18 6.55
C ASN A 69 -9.95 3.78 6.36
N ASN A 70 -10.88 4.45 7.05
CA ASN A 70 -12.30 4.15 7.06
C ASN A 70 -12.65 2.68 7.43
N GLU A 71 -11.88 2.06 8.32
CA GLU A 71 -11.99 0.62 8.63
C GLU A 71 -12.90 0.30 9.83
N MET A 72 -13.62 1.28 10.40
CA MET A 72 -14.47 1.09 11.59
C MET A 72 -15.46 -0.09 11.45
N SER A 73 -16.15 -0.21 10.31
CA SER A 73 -17.11 -1.30 10.06
C SER A 73 -16.42 -2.67 10.02
N LYS A 74 -15.24 -2.75 9.40
CA LYS A 74 -14.42 -3.96 9.31
C LYS A 74 -13.93 -4.37 10.70
N HIS A 75 -13.35 -3.42 11.44
CA HIS A 75 -12.89 -3.64 12.81
C HIS A 75 -14.01 -4.12 13.72
N LEU A 76 -15.20 -3.50 13.63
CA LEU A 76 -16.36 -3.93 14.41
C LEU A 76 -16.80 -5.35 14.02
N ALA A 77 -16.80 -5.71 12.73
CA ALA A 77 -17.16 -7.05 12.28
C ALA A 77 -16.19 -8.13 12.81
N GLU A 78 -14.90 -7.82 12.93
CA GLU A 78 -13.87 -8.75 13.43
C GLU A 78 -13.84 -8.87 14.96
N THR A 79 -14.27 -7.84 15.67
CA THR A 79 -14.24 -7.77 17.14
C THR A 79 -15.57 -8.12 17.81
N ASN A 80 -16.70 -7.96 17.11
CA ASN A 80 -18.01 -8.22 17.67
C ASN A 80 -18.19 -9.71 18.01
N GLY A 81 -18.83 -9.99 19.15
CA GLY A 81 -18.97 -11.35 19.69
C GLY A 81 -17.72 -11.91 20.38
N LYS A 82 -16.57 -11.22 20.36
CA LYS A 82 -15.39 -11.58 21.16
C LYS A 82 -15.43 -10.92 22.54
N PRO A 83 -14.93 -11.57 23.61
CA PRO A 83 -14.83 -10.95 24.93
C PRO A 83 -13.82 -9.80 24.94
N TYR A 84 -13.95 -8.85 25.87
CA TYR A 84 -12.96 -7.79 26.11
C TYR A 84 -12.00 -8.16 27.22
N TYR A 85 -10.70 -7.96 27.00
CA TYR A 85 -9.72 -8.08 28.06
C TYR A 85 -9.98 -6.99 29.11
N VAL A 86 -9.90 -7.35 30.39
CA VAL A 86 -10.10 -6.41 31.50
C VAL A 86 -8.77 -6.23 32.23
N PRO A 87 -8.01 -5.17 31.94
CA PRO A 87 -6.74 -4.87 32.64
C PRO A 87 -6.99 -4.41 34.08
N THR A 88 -5.93 -4.41 34.90
CA THR A 88 -5.95 -3.61 36.13
C THR A 88 -5.88 -2.12 35.79
N LEU A 89 -6.15 -1.23 36.75
CA LEU A 89 -6.00 0.21 36.50
C LEU A 89 -4.56 0.59 36.11
N GLU A 90 -3.58 0.00 36.77
CA GLU A 90 -2.17 0.22 36.50
C GLU A 90 -1.78 -0.29 35.10
N GLU A 91 -2.18 -1.51 34.74
CA GLU A 91 -1.95 -2.07 33.40
C GLU A 91 -2.65 -1.24 32.31
N LEU A 92 -3.86 -0.73 32.56
CA LEU A 92 -4.55 0.10 31.58
C LEU A 92 -3.78 1.41 31.35
N LEU A 93 -3.43 2.13 32.43
CA LEU A 93 -2.78 3.43 32.31
C LEU A 93 -1.37 3.36 31.73
N SER A 94 -0.70 2.20 31.73
CA SER A 94 0.56 2.03 31.00
C SER A 94 0.38 2.12 29.48
N TYR A 95 -0.82 1.87 28.94
CA TYR A 95 -1.13 2.09 27.53
C TYR A 95 -1.33 3.56 27.17
N LYS A 96 -1.19 4.50 28.11
CA LYS A 96 -1.28 5.93 27.77
C LYS A 96 -0.21 6.32 26.75
N ASN A 97 1.01 5.82 26.92
CA ASN A 97 2.09 6.02 25.96
C ASN A 97 1.98 4.93 24.89
N GLU A 98 2.00 5.35 23.62
CA GLU A 98 1.96 4.45 22.47
C GLU A 98 3.19 3.52 22.45
N PHE A 99 4.36 4.05 22.84
CA PHE A 99 5.60 3.31 22.96
C PHE A 99 5.76 2.79 24.39
N ARG A 100 5.94 1.47 24.54
CA ARG A 100 6.17 0.84 25.83
C ARG A 100 7.62 1.09 26.26
N ASP A 101 7.83 1.47 27.52
CA ASP A 101 9.17 1.75 28.04
C ASP A 101 10.02 0.47 28.27
N GLU A 102 9.40 -0.72 28.33
CA GLU A 102 10.08 -1.98 28.62
C GLU A 102 9.63 -3.13 27.70
N TYR A 103 10.59 -3.79 27.07
CA TYR A 103 10.39 -5.02 26.31
C TYR A 103 10.13 -6.23 27.23
N THR A 104 9.28 -7.16 26.79
CA THR A 104 9.15 -8.49 27.40
C THR A 104 10.46 -9.28 27.32
N ASP A 105 10.60 -10.37 28.07
CA ASP A 105 11.80 -11.22 27.98
C ASP A 105 12.01 -11.76 26.56
N GLU A 106 10.93 -12.05 25.84
CA GLU A 106 10.91 -12.49 24.45
C GLU A 106 11.30 -11.37 23.46
N GLU A 107 10.72 -10.19 23.63
CA GLU A 107 11.08 -8.98 22.85
C GLU A 107 12.55 -8.61 23.09
N ASN A 108 13.03 -8.69 24.34
CA ASN A 108 14.44 -8.46 24.67
C ASN A 108 15.37 -9.50 24.03
N ARG A 109 14.96 -10.77 23.96
CA ARG A 109 15.74 -11.79 23.25
C ARG A 109 15.83 -11.49 21.77
N LEU A 110 14.71 -11.08 21.17
CA LEU A 110 14.69 -10.65 19.77
C LEU A 110 15.55 -9.40 19.57
N TYR A 111 15.49 -8.43 20.49
CA TYR A 111 16.28 -7.21 20.46
C TYR A 111 17.77 -7.54 20.50
N ILE A 112 18.19 -8.37 21.45
CA ILE A 112 19.59 -8.79 21.57
C ILE A 112 20.06 -9.55 20.32
N TYR A 113 19.18 -10.36 19.73
CA TYR A 113 19.49 -11.06 18.48
C TYR A 113 19.66 -10.07 17.32
N LEU A 114 18.66 -9.22 17.08
CA LEU A 114 18.65 -8.22 16.01
C LEU A 114 19.77 -7.18 16.18
N SER A 115 20.12 -6.79 17.40
CA SER A 115 21.22 -5.86 17.67
C SER A 115 22.57 -6.45 17.29
N LYS A 116 22.72 -7.78 17.29
CA LYS A 116 23.92 -8.47 16.81
C LYS A 116 23.92 -8.67 15.30
N VAL A 117 22.74 -8.92 14.71
CA VAL A 117 22.57 -9.11 13.26
C VAL A 117 22.69 -7.78 12.51
N LYS A 118 22.21 -6.68 13.10
CA LYS A 118 22.22 -5.33 12.51
C LYS A 118 22.93 -4.33 13.41
N ASN A 119 22.19 -3.60 14.22
CA ASN A 119 22.66 -2.68 15.26
C ASN A 119 21.50 -2.33 16.19
N GLU A 120 21.79 -1.68 17.32
CA GLU A 120 20.80 -1.35 18.35
C GLU A 120 19.64 -0.47 17.85
N VAL A 121 19.91 0.45 16.91
CA VAL A 121 18.89 1.36 16.37
C VAL A 121 17.93 0.61 15.46
N VAL A 122 18.46 -0.21 14.55
CA VAL A 122 17.65 -1.05 13.65
C VAL A 122 16.87 -2.08 14.45
N ALA A 123 17.48 -2.71 15.46
CA ALA A 123 16.80 -3.67 16.32
C ALA A 123 15.60 -3.06 17.05
N SER A 124 15.74 -1.83 17.56
CA SER A 124 14.63 -1.08 18.17
C SER A 124 13.51 -0.85 17.16
N ASN A 125 13.84 -0.28 15.99
CA ASN A 125 12.86 0.04 14.96
C ASN A 125 12.11 -1.21 14.45
N VAL A 126 12.82 -2.32 14.24
CA VAL A 126 12.23 -3.59 13.81
C VAL A 126 11.25 -4.11 14.85
N ILE A 127 11.59 -4.03 16.14
CA ILE A 127 10.71 -4.50 17.21
C ILE A 127 9.47 -3.61 17.31
N ASP A 128 9.64 -2.29 17.25
CA ASP A 128 8.52 -1.36 17.32
C ASP A 128 7.55 -1.59 16.14
N ASP A 129 8.07 -1.81 14.93
CA ASP A 129 7.28 -2.17 13.75
C ASP A 129 6.57 -3.53 13.89
N ILE A 130 7.27 -4.55 14.40
CA ILE A 130 6.68 -5.87 14.67
C ILE A 130 5.52 -5.74 15.66
N ILE A 131 5.73 -5.06 16.78
CA ILE A 131 4.73 -4.89 17.83
C ILE A 131 3.55 -4.09 17.29
N GLY A 132 3.80 -2.98 16.60
CA GLY A 132 2.77 -2.15 16.00
C GLY A 132 1.91 -2.93 15.00
N LEU A 133 2.54 -3.63 14.05
CA LEU A 133 1.83 -4.43 13.06
C LEU A 133 1.02 -5.58 13.67
N ILE A 134 1.57 -6.26 14.68
CA ILE A 134 0.87 -7.32 15.42
C ILE A 134 -0.32 -6.73 16.19
N GLN A 135 -0.13 -5.59 16.86
CA GLN A 135 -1.15 -4.95 17.69
C GLN A 135 -2.37 -4.54 16.86
N VAL A 136 -2.16 -4.00 15.64
CA VAL A 136 -3.26 -3.68 14.72
C VAL A 136 -3.90 -4.92 14.08
N GLY A 137 -3.31 -6.11 14.26
CA GLY A 137 -3.85 -7.38 13.77
C GLY A 137 -3.38 -7.79 12.37
N SER A 138 -2.22 -7.29 11.92
CA SER A 138 -1.62 -7.68 10.64
C SER A 138 -1.26 -9.17 10.59
N THR A 139 -1.19 -9.74 9.38
CA THR A 139 -0.78 -11.14 9.22
C THR A 139 0.72 -11.31 9.44
N ILE A 140 1.15 -12.54 9.77
CA ILE A 140 2.57 -12.85 9.92
C ILE A 140 3.33 -12.59 8.63
N GLU A 141 2.71 -12.80 7.47
CA GLU A 141 3.30 -12.49 6.17
C GLU A 141 3.55 -10.99 6.00
N SER A 142 2.60 -10.12 6.42
CA SER A 142 2.81 -8.66 6.41
C SER A 142 3.92 -8.24 7.37
N VAL A 143 3.99 -8.86 8.55
CA VAL A 143 5.07 -8.62 9.51
C VAL A 143 6.42 -9.04 8.90
N ILE A 144 6.52 -10.23 8.31
CA ILE A 144 7.74 -10.71 7.64
C ILE A 144 8.12 -9.79 6.48
N SER A 145 7.15 -9.35 5.66
CA SER A 145 7.40 -8.40 4.58
C SER A 145 8.00 -7.11 5.12
N ARG A 146 7.46 -6.57 6.22
CA ARG A 146 7.98 -5.34 6.83
C ARG A 146 9.38 -5.52 7.39
N ILE A 147 9.64 -6.65 8.05
CA ILE A 147 10.97 -7.01 8.56
C ILE A 147 11.97 -7.18 7.42
N SER A 148 11.52 -7.68 6.27
CA SER A 148 12.37 -7.83 5.08
C SER A 148 12.87 -6.47 4.56
N ASP A 149 12.09 -5.38 4.74
CA ASP A 149 12.52 -4.01 4.40
C ASP A 149 13.74 -3.54 5.23
N TYR A 150 14.04 -4.21 6.35
CA TYR A 150 15.23 -3.94 7.18
C TYR A 150 16.45 -4.76 6.76
N ASN A 151 16.39 -5.42 5.60
CA ASN A 151 17.43 -6.28 5.04
C ASN A 151 17.85 -7.40 6.00
N ILE A 152 16.95 -7.98 6.78
CA ILE A 152 17.31 -9.12 7.65
C ILE A 152 17.46 -10.37 6.78
N GLU A 153 18.60 -11.06 6.86
CA GLU A 153 18.86 -12.25 6.04
C GLU A 153 17.75 -13.30 6.16
N PRO A 154 17.35 -13.96 5.06
CA PRO A 154 16.43 -15.10 5.13
C PRO A 154 16.92 -16.23 6.02
N SER A 155 18.23 -16.37 6.22
CA SER A 155 18.81 -17.36 7.14
C SER A 155 18.48 -17.06 8.61
N ASP A 156 18.36 -15.78 8.98
CA ASP A 156 17.94 -15.37 10.31
C ASP A 156 16.45 -15.59 10.54
N PHE A 157 15.64 -15.72 9.48
CA PHE A 157 14.21 -15.97 9.60
C PHE A 157 13.91 -17.31 10.28
N GLU A 158 14.77 -18.33 10.14
CA GLU A 158 14.62 -19.58 10.90
C GLU A 158 14.67 -19.34 12.42
N HIS A 159 15.40 -18.32 12.87
CA HIS A 159 15.54 -17.94 14.27
C HIS A 159 14.51 -16.90 14.71
N ILE A 160 14.16 -15.95 13.84
CA ILE A 160 13.31 -14.80 14.15
C ILE A 160 11.82 -15.15 13.98
N ILE A 161 11.41 -15.91 12.96
CA ILE A 161 10.00 -16.26 12.72
C ILE A 161 9.36 -16.96 13.94
N PRO A 162 9.98 -17.97 14.56
CA PRO A 162 9.42 -18.59 15.76
C PRO A 162 9.24 -17.59 16.92
N VAL A 163 10.15 -16.64 17.05
CA VAL A 163 10.09 -15.58 18.06
C VAL A 163 8.97 -14.59 17.74
N ILE A 164 8.83 -14.16 16.48
CA ILE A 164 7.72 -13.31 16.01
C ILE A 164 6.38 -14.00 16.23
N ILE A 165 6.25 -15.27 15.88
CA ILE A 165 5.03 -16.05 16.11
C ILE A 165 4.72 -16.08 17.61
N ASN A 166 5.75 -16.24 18.46
CA ASN A 166 5.56 -16.22 19.89
C ASN A 166 5.16 -14.83 20.41
N ILE A 167 5.77 -13.75 19.92
CA ILE A 167 5.37 -12.37 20.22
C ILE A 167 3.91 -12.17 19.78
N ALA A 168 3.56 -12.51 18.54
CA ALA A 168 2.20 -12.40 17.99
C ALA A 168 1.16 -13.14 18.83
N ASN A 169 1.51 -14.32 19.34
CA ASN A 169 0.61 -15.10 20.18
C ASN A 169 0.46 -14.57 21.61
N ASN A 170 1.39 -13.73 22.09
CA ASN A 170 1.42 -13.18 23.45
C ASN A 170 1.25 -11.65 23.52
N THR A 171 1.15 -10.97 22.39
CA THR A 171 0.85 -9.54 22.30
C THR A 171 -0.67 -9.34 22.25
N ARG A 172 -1.15 -8.29 22.94
CA ARG A 172 -2.55 -7.89 22.91
C ARG A 172 -2.86 -7.25 21.57
N THR A 173 -3.94 -7.66 20.91
CA THR A 173 -4.30 -7.11 19.60
C THR A 173 -5.69 -6.47 19.60
N TRP A 174 -5.87 -5.47 18.75
CA TRP A 174 -7.14 -4.76 18.62
C TRP A 174 -8.26 -5.68 18.13
N VAL A 175 -7.97 -6.52 17.13
CA VAL A 175 -8.92 -7.51 16.57
C VAL A 175 -9.38 -8.55 17.60
N ASN A 176 -8.67 -8.70 18.72
CA ASN A 176 -9.00 -9.60 19.82
C ASN A 176 -9.52 -8.85 21.06
N ASN A 177 -9.94 -7.59 20.93
CA ASN A 177 -10.42 -6.75 22.04
C ASN A 177 -9.44 -6.73 23.23
N GLY A 178 -8.14 -6.59 22.92
CA GLY A 178 -7.08 -6.51 23.92
C GLY A 178 -6.66 -7.86 24.50
N TYR A 179 -7.21 -8.99 24.07
CA TYR A 179 -6.65 -10.31 24.40
C TYR A 179 -5.47 -10.66 23.50
N THR A 180 -4.59 -11.53 24.01
CA THR A 180 -3.61 -12.23 23.18
C THR A 180 -4.25 -13.45 22.50
N ALA A 181 -3.66 -13.94 21.41
CA ALA A 181 -4.17 -15.15 20.75
C ALA A 181 -4.13 -16.37 21.68
N ASN A 182 -3.05 -16.52 22.46
CA ASN A 182 -2.95 -17.57 23.47
C ASN A 182 -4.04 -17.45 24.54
N GLU A 183 -4.30 -16.25 25.07
CA GLU A 183 -5.38 -16.05 26.06
C GLU A 183 -6.74 -16.50 25.49
N LEU A 184 -7.06 -16.17 24.23
CA LEU A 184 -8.30 -16.58 23.58
C LEU A 184 -8.38 -18.09 23.33
N VAL A 185 -7.31 -18.71 22.82
CA VAL A 185 -7.25 -20.17 22.61
C VAL A 185 -7.52 -20.89 23.92
N LEU A 186 -6.90 -20.43 25.01
CA LEU A 186 -7.08 -21.00 26.33
C LEU A 186 -8.51 -20.86 26.84
N MET A 187 -9.18 -19.74 26.57
CA MET A 187 -10.59 -19.60 26.90
C MET A 187 -11.46 -20.63 26.16
N HIS A 188 -11.16 -20.91 24.90
CA HIS A 188 -11.89 -21.90 24.10
C HIS A 188 -11.59 -23.34 24.54
N THR A 189 -10.33 -23.68 24.85
CA THR A 189 -9.95 -25.02 25.32
C THR A 189 -10.43 -25.30 26.75
N ASN A 190 -10.57 -24.27 27.59
CA ASN A 190 -10.95 -24.40 29.00
C ASN A 190 -12.45 -24.48 29.27
N LYS A 191 -13.29 -24.52 28.22
CA LYS A 191 -14.68 -25.01 28.38
C LYS A 191 -14.72 -26.47 28.89
N ASN A 192 -13.58 -27.19 28.92
CA ASN A 192 -13.43 -28.47 29.59
C ASN A 192 -12.18 -28.56 30.52
N LYS A 193 -12.41 -28.57 31.84
CA LYS A 193 -11.63 -29.30 32.88
C LYS A 193 -10.16 -28.90 33.18
N ILE A 194 -9.82 -27.63 33.45
CA ILE A 194 -8.56 -27.30 34.15
C ILE A 194 -8.73 -27.31 35.67
N GLY A 195 -7.88 -28.10 36.35
CA GLY A 195 -7.83 -28.15 37.81
C GLY A 195 -7.32 -26.84 38.42
N ARG A 196 -8.00 -26.33 39.46
CA ARG A 196 -7.66 -25.08 40.19
C ARG A 196 -6.17 -24.93 40.56
N ASN A 197 -5.50 -26.04 40.86
CA ASN A 197 -4.10 -26.03 41.30
C ASN A 197 -3.09 -26.33 40.18
N SER A 198 -3.54 -26.64 38.95
CA SER A 198 -2.66 -26.83 37.79
C SER A 198 -1.94 -25.54 37.43
N LEU A 199 -0.79 -25.62 36.77
CA LEU A 199 -0.15 -24.45 36.18
C LEU A 199 -1.14 -23.78 35.20
N CYS A 200 -1.21 -22.46 35.28
CA CYS A 200 -2.08 -21.67 34.43
C CYS A 200 -1.60 -21.82 32.99
N PRO A 201 -2.48 -22.19 32.06
CA PRO A 201 -2.03 -22.49 30.71
C PRO A 201 -1.65 -21.21 29.92
N CYS A 202 -1.86 -20.01 30.47
CA CYS A 202 -1.47 -18.72 29.89
C CYS A 202 0.04 -18.43 29.96
N GLY A 203 0.87 -19.43 30.25
CA GLY A 203 2.33 -19.27 30.33
C GLY A 203 2.86 -18.51 31.54
N SER A 204 2.00 -17.93 32.39
CA SER A 204 2.43 -17.07 33.52
C SER A 204 3.22 -17.75 34.64
N GLY A 205 3.39 -19.08 34.60
CA GLY A 205 4.04 -19.86 35.66
C GLY A 205 3.28 -19.96 36.99
N LYS A 206 2.12 -19.29 37.13
CA LYS A 206 1.29 -19.30 38.36
C LYS A 206 0.28 -20.45 38.34
N LYS A 207 -0.23 -20.89 39.50
CA LYS A 207 -1.37 -21.83 39.56
C LYS A 207 -2.62 -21.16 38.98
N TYR A 208 -3.46 -21.92 38.28
CA TYR A 208 -4.67 -21.42 37.62
C TYR A 208 -5.54 -20.58 38.56
N LYS A 209 -5.68 -21.01 39.83
CA LYS A 209 -6.45 -20.27 40.84
C LYS A 209 -5.92 -18.89 41.25
N TYR A 210 -4.65 -18.62 40.97
CA TYR A 210 -3.97 -17.34 41.26
C TYR A 210 -3.65 -16.55 39.98
N CYS A 211 -4.20 -16.97 38.84
CA CYS A 211 -3.99 -16.34 37.56
C CYS A 211 -5.32 -16.14 36.83
N CYS A 212 -5.68 -17.00 35.89
CA CYS A 212 -6.84 -16.79 35.03
C CYS A 212 -8.20 -17.21 35.64
N ILE A 213 -8.27 -17.84 36.83
CA ILE A 213 -9.57 -18.27 37.39
C ILE A 213 -10.46 -17.11 37.87
N ASN A 214 -9.83 -16.02 38.32
CA ASN A 214 -10.49 -14.88 38.98
C ASN A 214 -10.32 -13.57 38.20
N LYS A 215 -9.61 -13.58 37.06
CA LYS A 215 -9.67 -12.46 36.11
C LYS A 215 -11.10 -12.44 35.59
N LEU A 216 -11.86 -11.47 36.09
CA LEU A 216 -13.29 -11.28 35.88
C LEU A 216 -13.66 -11.57 34.41
N PHE A 217 -14.39 -12.66 34.20
CA PHE A 217 -15.25 -12.78 33.04
C PHE A 217 -16.39 -11.78 33.26
N ILE A 218 -16.25 -10.57 32.73
CA ILE A 218 -17.45 -9.80 32.39
C ILE A 218 -18.11 -10.63 31.29
N GLY A 219 -19.15 -11.34 31.71
CA GLY A 219 -19.73 -12.44 30.97
C GLY A 219 -20.31 -12.02 29.62
N GLU A 220 -20.75 -13.05 28.92
CA GLU A 220 -21.65 -13.10 27.77
C GLU A 220 -23.00 -12.37 27.99
N ASP A 221 -23.06 -11.36 28.87
CA ASP A 221 -24.24 -10.54 29.13
C ASP A 221 -24.40 -9.49 28.02
N ASN A 222 -25.04 -9.92 26.93
CA ASN A 222 -26.00 -9.14 26.14
C ASN A 222 -25.76 -7.62 26.03
N GLN A 223 -24.56 -7.24 25.58
CA GLN A 223 -24.33 -5.97 24.90
C GLN A 223 -23.39 -6.23 23.74
N ASP A 224 -23.77 -7.18 22.88
CA ASP A 224 -23.40 -7.06 21.47
C ASP A 224 -23.72 -5.62 21.09
N LEU A 225 -22.74 -4.89 20.58
CA LEU A 225 -23.04 -3.65 19.86
C LEU A 225 -23.70 -4.12 18.57
N HIS A 226 -25.00 -4.45 18.65
CA HIS A 226 -25.81 -4.85 17.53
C HIS A 226 -25.80 -3.69 16.55
N ASN A 227 -24.89 -3.75 15.56
CA ASN A 227 -24.95 -3.13 14.24
C ASN A 227 -23.53 -3.14 13.65
N ILE A 228 -23.19 -4.17 12.89
CA ILE A 228 -22.05 -4.08 11.93
C ILE A 228 -22.23 -2.86 10.98
N ASP A 229 -23.47 -2.36 10.87
CA ASP A 229 -23.85 -1.17 10.11
C ASP A 229 -23.81 0.16 10.90
N VAL A 230 -23.26 0.24 12.13
CA VAL A 230 -23.19 1.54 12.89
C VAL A 230 -22.49 2.64 12.07
N PHE A 231 -21.43 2.25 11.36
CA PHE A 231 -20.60 3.16 10.58
C PHE A 231 -20.97 3.19 9.10
N LYS A 232 -21.85 2.30 8.64
CA LYS A 232 -22.45 2.44 7.31
C LYS A 232 -23.47 3.57 7.32
N LEU A 233 -23.51 4.34 6.24
CA LEU A 233 -24.52 5.39 6.12
C LEU A 233 -25.89 4.75 5.87
N SER A 234 -26.79 4.87 6.85
CA SER A 234 -28.19 4.51 6.64
C SER A 234 -28.82 5.36 5.52
N ASP A 235 -29.89 4.89 4.90
CA ASP A 235 -30.65 5.70 3.92
C ASP A 235 -31.11 7.03 4.51
N GLN A 236 -31.36 7.07 5.82
CA GLN A 236 -31.68 8.30 6.55
C GLN A 236 -30.48 9.26 6.64
N ASP A 237 -29.28 8.75 6.91
CA ASP A 237 -28.05 9.54 6.93
C ASP A 237 -27.73 10.09 5.53
N LYS A 238 -27.80 9.24 4.49
CA LYS A 238 -27.64 9.66 3.09
C LYS A 238 -28.68 10.72 2.72
N SER A 239 -29.93 10.55 3.13
CA SER A 239 -30.97 11.56 2.92
C SER A 239 -30.66 12.88 3.62
N LYS A 240 -30.11 12.84 4.85
CA LYS A 240 -29.76 14.04 5.61
C LYS A 240 -28.59 14.80 4.97
N ILE A 241 -27.55 14.08 4.53
CA ILE A 241 -26.43 14.66 3.78
C ILE A 241 -26.95 15.32 2.50
N LYS A 242 -27.75 14.61 1.71
CA LYS A 242 -28.36 15.15 0.48
C LYS A 242 -29.18 16.40 0.74
N LYS A 243 -30.01 16.42 1.79
CA LYS A 243 -30.80 17.61 2.19
C LYS A 243 -29.91 18.79 2.56
N ASN A 244 -28.81 18.55 3.27
CA ASN A 244 -27.85 19.61 3.62
C ASN A 244 -27.14 20.15 2.39
N LEU A 245 -26.69 19.29 1.48
CA LEU A 245 -26.06 19.72 0.22
C LEU A 245 -27.04 20.54 -0.62
N ILE A 246 -28.30 20.11 -0.75
CA ILE A 246 -29.33 20.88 -1.48
C ILE A 246 -29.56 22.24 -0.82
N ARG A 247 -29.63 22.30 0.52
CA ARG A 247 -29.78 23.57 1.26
C ARG A 247 -28.61 24.52 1.01
N GLU A 248 -27.37 24.01 0.98
CA GLU A 248 -26.19 24.83 0.72
C GLU A 248 -26.09 25.25 -0.74
N MET A 249 -26.48 24.38 -1.68
CA MET A 249 -26.64 24.72 -3.10
C MET A 249 -27.58 25.91 -3.29
N ASP A 250 -28.74 25.94 -2.61
CA ASP A 250 -29.71 27.03 -2.73
C ASP A 250 -29.10 28.39 -2.34
N ARG A 251 -28.20 28.41 -1.35
CA ARG A 251 -27.51 29.64 -0.90
C ARG A 251 -26.56 30.21 -1.96
N ILE A 252 -26.00 29.36 -2.80
CA ILE A 252 -25.04 29.74 -3.85
C ILE A 252 -25.65 29.72 -5.26
N GLN A 253 -26.95 29.42 -5.39
CA GLN A 253 -27.66 29.22 -6.65
C GLN A 253 -27.41 30.36 -7.66
N PHE A 254 -27.36 31.61 -7.19
CA PHE A 254 -27.09 32.78 -8.01
C PHE A 254 -25.76 32.68 -8.79
N TYR A 255 -24.73 32.04 -8.22
CA TYR A 255 -23.41 31.91 -8.84
C TYR A 255 -23.32 30.76 -9.85
N ILE A 256 -24.17 29.74 -9.70
CA ILE A 256 -24.11 28.48 -10.46
C ILE A 256 -25.27 28.32 -11.46
N VAL A 257 -26.25 29.23 -11.48
CA VAL A 257 -27.47 29.13 -12.30
C VAL A 257 -27.23 28.94 -13.81
N LEU A 258 -26.07 29.38 -14.33
CA LEU A 258 -25.67 29.26 -15.73
C LEU A 258 -24.87 27.97 -16.03
N LEU A 259 -24.74 27.06 -15.07
CA LEU A 259 -24.02 25.78 -15.18
C LEU A 259 -25.08 24.67 -15.21
N LYS A 260 -25.33 24.12 -16.40
CA LYS A 260 -26.48 23.24 -16.66
C LYS A 260 -26.11 21.85 -17.16
N GLN A 261 -24.83 21.57 -17.44
CA GLN A 261 -24.37 20.28 -17.96
C GLN A 261 -23.07 19.82 -17.27
N PRO A 262 -23.16 19.00 -16.19
CA PRO A 262 -24.38 18.75 -15.43
C PRO A 262 -24.81 20.01 -14.67
N SER A 263 -26.06 20.05 -14.24
CA SER A 263 -26.53 20.96 -13.21
C SER A 263 -25.97 20.58 -11.84
N MET A 264 -25.98 21.51 -10.89
CA MET A 264 -25.52 21.20 -9.54
C MET A 264 -26.34 20.10 -8.86
N ARG A 265 -27.65 20.04 -9.13
CA ARG A 265 -28.52 18.98 -8.59
C ARG A 265 -28.14 17.61 -9.15
N GLU A 266 -27.92 17.51 -10.46
CA GLU A 266 -27.46 16.26 -11.09
C GLU A 266 -26.08 15.85 -10.56
N LEU A 267 -25.17 16.81 -10.35
CA LEU A 267 -23.86 16.52 -9.76
C LEU A 267 -23.98 16.03 -8.30
N ILE A 268 -24.88 16.61 -7.50
CA ILE A 268 -25.18 16.11 -6.15
C ILE A 268 -25.78 14.71 -6.23
N ASP A 269 -26.69 14.45 -7.16
CA ASP A 269 -27.30 13.12 -7.32
C ASP A 269 -26.27 12.05 -7.73
N ASP A 270 -25.38 12.36 -8.68
CA ASP A 270 -24.25 11.53 -9.07
C ASP A 270 -23.30 11.28 -7.90
N PHE A 271 -22.91 12.33 -7.18
CA PHE A 271 -22.11 12.25 -5.96
C PHE A 271 -22.75 11.33 -4.90
N MET A 272 -24.03 11.53 -4.61
CA MET A 272 -24.76 10.72 -3.63
C MET A 272 -24.97 9.27 -4.06
N SER A 273 -24.78 8.95 -5.34
CA SER A 273 -24.83 7.58 -5.85
C SER A 273 -23.54 6.79 -5.59
N LYS A 274 -22.41 7.48 -5.36
CA LYS A 274 -21.10 6.85 -5.11
C LYS A 274 -20.99 6.28 -3.71
N ASP A 275 -19.89 5.57 -3.43
CA ASP A 275 -19.52 5.16 -2.08
C ASP A 275 -19.07 6.37 -1.25
N ILE A 276 -20.06 7.14 -0.78
CA ILE A 276 -19.83 8.37 -0.02
C ILE A 276 -19.42 8.12 1.43
N GLU A 277 -19.28 6.87 1.89
CA GLU A 277 -18.95 6.57 3.29
C GLU A 277 -17.57 7.14 3.66
N GLN A 278 -16.59 7.00 2.76
CA GLN A 278 -15.21 7.48 2.94
C GLN A 278 -15.15 9.00 3.15
N ILE A 279 -15.97 9.75 2.40
CA ILE A 279 -15.97 11.22 2.41
C ILE A 279 -17.08 11.82 3.28
N SER A 280 -17.88 10.98 3.94
CA SER A 280 -18.98 11.41 4.84
C SER A 280 -18.50 12.14 6.09
N GLN A 281 -17.19 12.08 6.37
CA GLN A 281 -16.51 12.76 7.46
C GLN A 281 -16.32 14.26 7.24
N TYR A 282 -16.37 14.72 5.98
CA TYR A 282 -16.14 16.13 5.67
C TYR A 282 -17.36 17.00 5.96
N ASP A 283 -17.08 18.24 6.37
CA ASP A 283 -18.09 19.29 6.57
C ASP A 283 -18.92 19.47 5.28
N PRO A 284 -20.26 19.39 5.33
CA PRO A 284 -21.11 19.55 4.15
C PRO A 284 -20.90 20.86 3.38
N ASN A 285 -20.51 21.93 4.06
CA ASN A 285 -20.19 23.20 3.40
C ASN A 285 -18.90 23.10 2.58
N LEU A 286 -17.92 22.33 3.08
CA LEU A 286 -16.65 22.10 2.42
C LEU A 286 -16.84 21.19 1.19
N LEU A 287 -17.62 20.12 1.34
CA LEU A 287 -18.05 19.26 0.23
C LEU A 287 -18.76 20.08 -0.86
N MET A 288 -19.67 20.97 -0.48
CA MET A 288 -20.35 21.86 -1.42
C MET A 288 -19.36 22.78 -2.16
N GLY A 289 -18.36 23.33 -1.46
CA GLY A 289 -17.30 24.13 -2.07
C GLY A 289 -16.53 23.37 -3.15
N VAL A 290 -16.17 22.12 -2.84
CA VAL A 290 -15.47 21.23 -3.78
C VAL A 290 -16.36 20.90 -4.99
N LEU A 291 -17.64 20.54 -4.76
CA LEU A 291 -18.59 20.27 -5.84
C LEU A 291 -18.81 21.48 -6.76
N VAL A 292 -18.69 22.72 -6.26
CA VAL A 292 -18.70 23.93 -7.10
C VAL A 292 -17.49 23.97 -8.02
N GLU A 293 -16.27 23.69 -7.52
CA GLU A 293 -15.08 23.64 -8.38
C GLU A 293 -15.22 22.58 -9.48
N ILE A 294 -15.76 21.40 -9.13
CA ILE A 294 -16.05 20.31 -10.06
C ILE A 294 -17.09 20.75 -11.10
N LEU A 295 -18.19 21.39 -10.68
CA LEU A 295 -19.25 21.86 -11.56
C LEU A 295 -18.74 22.85 -12.61
N PHE A 296 -17.90 23.80 -12.21
CA PHE A 296 -17.28 24.76 -13.11
C PHE A 296 -16.40 24.07 -14.15
N LYS A 297 -15.54 23.14 -13.71
CA LYS A 297 -14.69 22.34 -14.61
C LYS A 297 -15.52 21.49 -15.58
N LYS A 298 -16.54 20.75 -15.12
CA LYS A 298 -17.41 19.93 -15.99
C LYS A 298 -18.17 20.78 -17.03
N ASN A 299 -18.58 22.00 -16.69
CA ASN A 299 -19.20 22.94 -17.63
C ASN A 299 -18.18 23.71 -18.49
N LYS A 300 -16.89 23.35 -18.47
CA LYS A 300 -15.80 24.02 -19.21
C LYS A 300 -15.72 25.52 -18.94
N LYS A 301 -16.02 25.96 -17.71
CA LYS A 301 -15.93 27.37 -17.28
C LYS A 301 -14.86 27.53 -16.20
N LYS A 302 -14.18 28.68 -16.21
CA LYS A 302 -13.22 29.04 -15.17
C LYS A 302 -13.94 29.60 -13.95
N LEU A 303 -13.68 29.02 -12.78
CA LEU A 303 -14.08 29.62 -11.51
C LEU A 303 -13.12 30.78 -11.22
N THR A 304 -13.59 32.02 -11.40
CA THR A 304 -12.76 33.20 -11.16
C THR A 304 -12.58 33.44 -9.66
N SER A 305 -11.46 34.04 -9.25
CA SER A 305 -11.15 34.31 -7.84
C SER A 305 -12.24 35.12 -7.13
N SER A 306 -12.89 36.06 -7.83
CA SER A 306 -13.99 36.86 -7.28
C SER A 306 -15.26 36.03 -7.01
N ILE A 307 -15.59 35.08 -7.90
CA ILE A 307 -16.73 34.18 -7.70
C ILE A 307 -16.41 33.16 -6.61
N GLN A 308 -15.21 32.57 -6.64
CA GLN A 308 -14.73 31.63 -5.64
C GLN A 308 -14.81 32.21 -4.23
N GLU A 309 -14.30 33.44 -4.03
CA GLU A 309 -14.37 34.11 -2.74
C GLU A 309 -15.81 34.32 -2.26
N LYS A 310 -16.70 34.78 -3.14
CA LYS A 310 -18.12 34.98 -2.80
C LYS A 310 -18.80 33.66 -2.42
N VAL A 311 -18.57 32.59 -3.18
CA VAL A 311 -19.10 31.26 -2.88
C VAL A 311 -18.56 30.77 -1.52
N TYR A 312 -17.26 30.85 -1.29
CA TYR A 312 -16.62 30.32 -0.08
C TYR A 312 -17.00 31.11 1.18
N ARG A 313 -17.21 32.43 1.06
CA ARG A 313 -17.75 33.23 2.16
C ARG A 313 -19.22 32.90 2.42
N THR A 314 -20.03 32.72 1.36
CA THR A 314 -21.43 32.31 1.49
C THR A 314 -21.56 30.95 2.18
N LEU A 315 -20.71 29.98 1.84
CA LEU A 315 -20.64 28.66 2.47
C LEU A 315 -19.92 28.67 3.84
N ARG A 316 -19.35 29.80 4.27
CA ARG A 316 -18.56 29.95 5.52
C ARG A 316 -17.32 29.04 5.58
N ILE A 317 -16.70 28.79 4.44
CA ILE A 317 -15.48 27.95 4.30
C ILE A 317 -14.24 28.73 3.88
N TRP A 318 -14.30 30.07 3.81
CA TRP A 318 -13.18 30.90 3.36
C TRP A 318 -11.86 30.64 4.12
N THR A 319 -11.94 30.38 5.42
CA THR A 319 -10.79 30.06 6.27
C THR A 319 -10.27 28.63 6.08
N LYS A 320 -11.08 27.73 5.50
CA LYS A 320 -10.75 26.32 5.22
C LYS A 320 -10.38 26.06 3.75
N LYS A 321 -10.21 27.11 2.94
CA LYS A 321 -9.98 26.99 1.49
C LYS A 321 -8.73 26.18 1.11
N SER A 322 -7.74 26.09 2.01
CA SER A 322 -6.53 25.30 1.82
C SER A 322 -6.80 23.78 1.78
N TRP A 323 -7.92 23.31 2.34
CA TRP A 323 -8.29 21.89 2.36
C TRP A 323 -9.04 21.46 1.09
N ILE A 324 -9.51 22.42 0.29
CA ILE A 324 -10.31 22.12 -0.91
C ILE A 324 -9.56 21.32 -1.97
N PRO A 325 -8.27 21.60 -2.29
CA PRO A 325 -7.55 20.83 -3.31
C PRO A 325 -7.43 19.34 -2.98
N GLU A 326 -7.11 19.00 -1.73
CA GLU A 326 -6.95 17.61 -1.27
C GLU A 326 -8.28 16.84 -1.35
N ILE A 327 -9.36 17.45 -0.81
CA ILE A 327 -10.71 16.86 -0.87
C ILE A 327 -11.23 16.79 -2.32
N TYR A 328 -10.82 17.74 -3.17
CA TYR A 328 -11.17 17.75 -4.59
C TYR A 328 -10.66 16.51 -5.31
N ASP A 329 -9.40 16.13 -5.09
CA ASP A 329 -8.80 14.96 -5.73
C ASP A 329 -9.50 13.66 -5.28
N GLU A 330 -9.82 13.55 -3.99
CA GLU A 330 -10.56 12.42 -3.43
C GLU A 330 -11.99 12.29 -4.00
N ILE A 331 -12.72 13.41 -4.09
CA ILE A 331 -14.09 13.41 -4.65
C ILE A 331 -14.08 13.16 -6.16
N ILE A 332 -13.11 13.71 -6.90
CA ILE A 332 -12.98 13.43 -8.33
C ILE A 332 -12.68 11.95 -8.56
N TYR A 333 -11.77 11.37 -7.77
CA TYR A 333 -11.50 9.94 -7.82
C TYR A 333 -12.78 9.13 -7.62
N LEU A 334 -13.59 9.44 -6.59
CA LEU A 334 -14.87 8.78 -6.31
C LEU A 334 -15.93 8.98 -7.40
N LEU A 335 -16.09 10.20 -7.92
CA LEU A 335 -17.03 10.50 -8.99
C LEU A 335 -16.68 9.78 -10.30
N ASN A 336 -15.40 9.53 -10.52
CA ASN A 336 -14.90 8.74 -11.64
C ASN A 336 -15.01 7.23 -11.40
N GLN A 337 -15.33 6.77 -10.18
CA GLN A 337 -15.69 5.37 -9.96
C GLN A 337 -17.14 5.13 -10.42
N SER A 338 -17.36 4.21 -11.36
CA SER A 338 -18.69 3.64 -11.64
C SER A 338 -19.21 2.91 -10.38
N THR A 339 -20.49 3.10 -10.02
CA THR A 339 -21.17 2.19 -9.08
C THR A 339 -21.20 0.81 -9.73
N ALA A 340 -20.60 -0.19 -9.08
CA ALA A 340 -20.53 -1.53 -9.66
C ALA A 340 -21.96 -2.03 -9.97
N PRO A 341 -22.28 -2.37 -11.23
CA PRO A 341 -23.61 -2.83 -11.61
C PRO A 341 -23.95 -4.15 -10.93
N SER A 342 -25.25 -4.48 -10.88
CA SER A 342 -25.67 -5.77 -10.30
C SER A 342 -25.04 -6.93 -11.07
N ASN A 343 -24.70 -8.01 -10.36
CA ASN A 343 -24.14 -9.22 -10.99
C ASN A 343 -25.03 -9.73 -12.14
N GLU A 344 -26.36 -9.60 -12.02
CA GLU A 344 -27.31 -9.97 -13.07
C GLU A 344 -27.12 -9.14 -14.35
N LEU A 345 -26.93 -7.82 -14.21
CA LEU A 345 -26.67 -6.94 -15.35
C LEU A 345 -25.32 -7.27 -16.02
N ILE A 346 -24.28 -7.52 -15.23
CA ILE A 346 -22.95 -7.91 -15.75
C ILE A 346 -23.05 -9.23 -16.52
N ILE A 347 -23.73 -10.23 -15.95
CA ILE A 347 -23.94 -11.54 -16.62
C ILE A 347 -24.73 -11.36 -17.91
N ASN A 348 -25.80 -10.56 -17.93
CA ASN A 348 -26.58 -10.31 -19.13
C ASN A 348 -25.74 -9.63 -20.23
N ASN A 349 -24.89 -8.68 -19.86
CA ASN A 349 -23.96 -8.03 -20.81
C ASN A 349 -22.94 -9.04 -21.37
N LEU A 350 -22.38 -9.91 -20.53
CA LEU A 350 -21.48 -10.99 -20.98
C LEU A 350 -22.18 -11.96 -21.93
N LEU A 351 -23.38 -12.45 -21.59
CA LEU A 351 -24.15 -13.37 -22.43
C LEU A 351 -24.52 -12.74 -23.77
N SER A 352 -24.88 -11.45 -23.78
CA SER A 352 -25.14 -10.70 -25.00
C SER A 352 -23.89 -10.62 -25.90
N LEU A 353 -22.72 -10.31 -25.32
CA LEU A 353 -21.45 -10.27 -26.03
C LEU A 353 -21.07 -11.65 -26.59
N TYR A 354 -21.22 -12.71 -25.81
CA TYR A 354 -20.96 -14.08 -26.26
C TYR A 354 -21.86 -14.49 -27.42
N SER A 355 -23.15 -14.15 -27.35
CA SER A 355 -24.10 -14.46 -28.41
C SER A 355 -23.85 -13.66 -29.69
N THR A 356 -23.48 -12.39 -29.58
CA THR A 356 -23.24 -11.53 -30.76
C THR A 356 -21.99 -11.92 -31.53
N GLN A 357 -21.00 -12.50 -30.85
CA GLN A 357 -19.74 -12.95 -31.47
C GLN A 357 -19.64 -14.46 -31.69
N ASP A 358 -20.74 -15.21 -31.51
CA ASP A 358 -20.77 -16.68 -31.62
C ASP A 358 -19.65 -17.36 -30.81
N TYR A 359 -19.42 -16.86 -29.60
CA TYR A 359 -18.34 -17.32 -28.73
C TYR A 359 -18.87 -18.19 -27.59
N THR A 360 -18.26 -19.35 -27.39
CA THR A 360 -18.53 -20.21 -26.25
C THR A 360 -17.52 -19.92 -25.14
N PRO A 361 -17.95 -19.44 -23.96
CA PRO A 361 -17.04 -19.09 -22.87
C PRO A 361 -16.36 -20.33 -22.27
N LYS A 362 -15.13 -20.15 -21.80
CA LYS A 362 -14.37 -21.14 -21.05
C LYS A 362 -14.73 -21.06 -19.57
N ASP A 363 -14.79 -22.23 -18.93
CA ASP A 363 -15.08 -22.34 -17.50
C ASP A 363 -13.85 -22.16 -16.59
N GLN A 364 -12.64 -22.22 -17.16
CA GLN A 364 -11.38 -22.09 -16.43
C GLN A 364 -10.24 -21.54 -17.30
N ILE A 365 -9.23 -20.94 -16.66
CA ILE A 365 -7.98 -20.55 -17.31
C ILE A 365 -7.08 -21.80 -17.44
N PRO A 366 -6.50 -22.09 -18.62
CA PRO A 366 -5.57 -23.21 -18.77
C PRO A 366 -4.32 -23.04 -17.90
N MET A 367 -3.89 -24.11 -17.22
CA MET A 367 -2.67 -24.08 -16.39
C MET A 367 -1.38 -23.93 -17.21
N ASN A 368 -1.35 -24.49 -18.42
CA ASN A 368 -0.18 -24.45 -19.29
C ASN A 368 -0.39 -23.42 -20.39
N LYS A 369 0.52 -22.44 -20.45
CA LYS A 369 0.57 -21.39 -21.48
C LYS A 369 -0.77 -20.70 -21.73
N PRO A 370 -1.38 -20.10 -20.69
CA PRO A 370 -2.72 -19.51 -20.78
C PRO A 370 -2.86 -18.44 -21.87
N PHE A 371 -1.77 -17.74 -22.21
CA PHE A 371 -1.79 -16.54 -23.05
C PHE A 371 -1.15 -16.69 -24.45
N ASP A 372 -0.69 -17.89 -24.83
CA ASP A 372 -0.07 -18.15 -26.15
C ASP A 372 -0.94 -17.72 -27.35
N PHE A 373 -2.26 -17.69 -27.17
CA PHE A 373 -3.19 -17.29 -28.22
C PHE A 373 -3.21 -15.78 -28.49
N LEU A 374 -2.75 -14.95 -27.55
CA LEU A 374 -2.94 -13.50 -27.58
C LEU A 374 -2.25 -12.87 -28.78
N LYS A 375 -0.95 -13.14 -28.98
CA LYS A 375 -0.17 -12.54 -30.06
C LYS A 375 -0.86 -12.66 -31.42
N LYS A 376 -1.20 -13.90 -31.82
CA LYS A 376 -1.89 -14.16 -33.09
C LYS A 376 -3.24 -13.46 -33.17
N ARG A 377 -4.00 -13.39 -32.07
CA ARG A 377 -5.29 -12.71 -32.05
C ARG A 377 -5.13 -11.19 -32.16
N GLN A 378 -4.22 -10.60 -31.42
CA GLN A 378 -3.94 -9.16 -31.44
C GLN A 378 -3.45 -8.71 -32.83
N GLU A 379 -2.61 -9.51 -33.49
CA GLU A 379 -2.16 -9.25 -34.88
C GLU A 379 -3.31 -9.26 -35.90
N ASN A 380 -4.37 -10.02 -35.65
CA ASN A 380 -5.55 -10.12 -36.52
C ASN A 380 -6.72 -9.20 -36.09
N THR A 381 -6.55 -8.41 -35.02
CA THR A 381 -7.59 -7.53 -34.49
C THR A 381 -7.29 -6.10 -34.91
N ILE A 382 -8.31 -5.40 -35.42
CA ILE A 382 -8.23 -3.96 -35.69
C ILE A 382 -8.62 -3.23 -34.41
N TYR A 383 -7.82 -2.26 -33.98
CA TYR A 383 -8.16 -1.43 -32.83
C TYR A 383 -9.40 -0.59 -33.12
N ASP A 384 -10.35 -0.62 -32.20
CA ASP A 384 -11.59 0.15 -32.21
C ASP A 384 -11.76 0.80 -30.83
N GLU A 385 -11.76 2.13 -30.81
CA GLU A 385 -11.81 2.92 -29.57
C GLU A 385 -13.13 2.73 -28.81
N TYR A 386 -14.25 2.58 -29.52
CA TYR A 386 -15.55 2.37 -28.90
C TYR A 386 -15.66 0.98 -28.28
N MET A 387 -15.13 -0.04 -28.97
CA MET A 387 -15.00 -1.38 -28.41
C MET A 387 -14.07 -1.40 -27.20
N ASP A 388 -12.95 -0.68 -27.25
CA ASP A 388 -12.03 -0.60 -26.11
C ASP A 388 -12.71 0.02 -24.87
N GLU A 389 -13.42 1.14 -25.05
CA GLU A 389 -14.19 1.78 -23.97
C GLU A 389 -15.27 0.85 -23.40
N GLN A 390 -15.99 0.11 -24.26
CA GLN A 390 -16.98 -0.86 -23.79
C GLN A 390 -16.35 -1.97 -22.94
N PHE A 391 -15.22 -2.53 -23.38
CA PHE A 391 -14.53 -3.61 -22.69
C PHE A 391 -13.85 -3.12 -21.41
N GLU A 392 -13.31 -1.91 -21.40
CA GLU A 392 -12.79 -1.25 -20.19
C GLU A 392 -13.88 -1.16 -19.12
N ASN A 393 -15.02 -0.55 -19.45
CA ASN A 393 -16.14 -0.40 -18.52
C ASN A 393 -16.60 -1.75 -17.96
N LEU A 394 -16.84 -2.73 -18.85
CA LEU A 394 -17.31 -4.05 -18.44
C LEU A 394 -16.27 -4.79 -17.59
N SER A 395 -14.99 -4.66 -17.89
CA SER A 395 -13.90 -5.30 -17.13
C SER A 395 -13.77 -4.73 -15.72
N VAL A 396 -13.91 -3.41 -15.57
CA VAL A 396 -13.92 -2.72 -14.28
C VAL A 396 -15.15 -3.15 -13.46
N ASP A 397 -16.31 -3.23 -14.10
CA ASP A 397 -17.55 -3.70 -13.46
C ASP A 397 -17.41 -5.14 -12.96
N ILE A 398 -16.85 -6.05 -13.78
CA ILE A 398 -16.55 -7.43 -13.40
C ILE A 398 -15.57 -7.47 -12.22
N TYR A 399 -14.49 -6.70 -12.28
CA TYR A 399 -13.47 -6.66 -11.24
C TYR A 399 -13.98 -6.16 -9.89
N ARG A 400 -14.89 -5.18 -9.89
CA ARG A 400 -15.52 -4.62 -8.69
C ARG A 400 -16.73 -5.42 -8.20
N SER A 401 -17.17 -6.43 -8.94
CA SER A 401 -18.37 -7.22 -8.62
C SER A 401 -18.13 -8.26 -7.51
N THR A 402 -19.21 -8.93 -7.09
CA THR A 402 -19.13 -10.11 -6.21
C THR A 402 -19.23 -11.43 -6.98
N LEU A 403 -18.99 -11.40 -8.30
CA LEU A 403 -19.01 -12.59 -9.14
C LEU A 403 -17.93 -13.59 -8.69
N LYS A 404 -18.25 -14.87 -8.77
CA LYS A 404 -17.24 -15.93 -8.62
C LYS A 404 -16.40 -16.01 -9.90
N ASN A 405 -15.16 -16.47 -9.78
CA ASN A 405 -14.27 -16.70 -10.93
C ASN A 405 -14.01 -15.46 -11.80
N ILE A 406 -13.85 -14.29 -11.19
CA ILE A 406 -13.49 -13.03 -11.87
C ILE A 406 -12.37 -13.20 -12.92
N PRO A 407 -11.25 -13.91 -12.64
CA PRO A 407 -10.19 -14.11 -13.63
C PRO A 407 -10.67 -14.81 -14.90
N VAL A 408 -11.57 -15.79 -14.76
CA VAL A 408 -12.12 -16.54 -15.90
C VAL A 408 -13.01 -15.64 -16.77
N HIS A 409 -13.79 -14.75 -16.15
CA HIS A 409 -14.59 -13.77 -16.88
C HIS A 409 -13.70 -12.80 -17.67
N LEU A 410 -12.67 -12.23 -17.04
CA LEU A 410 -11.71 -11.35 -17.71
C LEU A 410 -10.93 -12.10 -18.82
N TYR A 411 -10.53 -13.35 -18.58
CA TYR A 411 -9.85 -14.17 -19.58
C TYR A 411 -10.70 -14.42 -20.82
N ASN A 412 -12.01 -14.63 -20.66
CA ASN A 412 -12.94 -14.77 -21.78
C ASN A 412 -13.10 -13.49 -22.59
N LEU A 413 -13.03 -12.31 -21.97
CA LEU A 413 -13.08 -11.03 -22.69
C LEU A 413 -11.92 -10.90 -23.69
N LEU A 414 -10.73 -11.44 -23.38
CA LEU A 414 -9.59 -11.44 -24.31
C LEU A 414 -9.81 -12.30 -25.58
N PHE A 415 -10.76 -13.22 -25.57
CA PHE A 415 -11.12 -13.99 -26.78
C PHE A 415 -11.97 -13.16 -27.75
N LEU A 416 -12.72 -12.20 -27.22
CA LEU A 416 -13.61 -11.31 -27.97
C LEU A 416 -12.88 -10.05 -28.42
N TYR A 417 -12.10 -9.44 -27.52
CA TYR A 417 -11.33 -8.23 -27.81
C TYR A 417 -9.96 -8.27 -27.12
N PRO A 418 -8.92 -8.78 -27.80
CA PRO A 418 -7.59 -9.00 -27.22
C PRO A 418 -6.74 -7.72 -27.09
N LEU A 419 -7.22 -6.57 -27.57
CA LEU A 419 -6.52 -5.29 -27.52
C LEU A 419 -6.89 -4.44 -26.30
N SER A 420 -7.76 -4.92 -25.40
CA SER A 420 -8.14 -4.16 -24.21
C SER A 420 -7.04 -4.13 -23.16
N VAL A 421 -6.39 -2.97 -23.01
CA VAL A 421 -5.35 -2.73 -22.00
C VAL A 421 -5.91 -2.92 -20.59
N ALA A 422 -7.13 -2.45 -20.33
CA ALA A 422 -7.79 -2.58 -19.03
C ALA A 422 -7.98 -4.06 -18.63
N VAL A 423 -8.49 -4.90 -19.54
CA VAL A 423 -8.68 -6.34 -19.28
C VAL A 423 -7.35 -7.02 -19.00
N LEU A 424 -6.34 -6.76 -19.83
CA LEU A 424 -4.99 -7.33 -19.68
C LEU A 424 -4.35 -6.91 -18.35
N ARG A 425 -4.49 -5.63 -17.97
CA ARG A 425 -4.01 -5.09 -16.68
C ARG A 425 -4.67 -5.79 -15.50
N LEU A 426 -6.00 -5.86 -15.47
CA LEU A 426 -6.74 -6.45 -14.35
C LEU A 426 -6.41 -7.93 -14.14
N LEU A 427 -6.03 -8.65 -15.20
CA LEU A 427 -5.56 -10.03 -15.09
C LEU A 427 -4.22 -10.17 -14.36
N LEU A 428 -3.39 -9.13 -14.30
CA LEU A 428 -2.15 -9.14 -13.50
C LEU A 428 -2.42 -9.20 -11.98
N ASP A 429 -3.59 -8.72 -11.53
CA ASP A 429 -3.90 -8.61 -10.10
C ASP A 429 -4.16 -9.97 -9.42
N PHE A 430 -4.54 -11.00 -10.18
CA PHE A 430 -4.95 -12.31 -9.67
C PHE A 430 -3.79 -13.31 -9.50
N THR A 431 -2.75 -12.86 -8.77
CA THR A 431 -1.42 -13.48 -8.54
C THR A 431 -1.17 -14.93 -8.98
N GLY A 432 -0.02 -15.07 -9.66
CA GLY A 432 0.51 -16.24 -10.36
C GLY A 432 1.03 -15.88 -11.77
N ILE A 433 0.54 -14.76 -12.32
CA ILE A 433 0.73 -14.30 -13.70
C ILE A 433 1.61 -13.03 -13.79
N LYS A 434 2.09 -12.48 -12.66
CA LYS A 434 2.79 -11.18 -12.59
C LYS A 434 4.13 -11.10 -13.33
N ASN A 435 4.63 -12.21 -13.87
CA ASN A 435 5.82 -12.27 -14.72
C ASN A 435 5.58 -13.15 -15.96
N ASP A 436 4.33 -13.26 -16.41
CA ASP A 436 4.03 -13.99 -17.63
C ASP A 436 4.46 -13.16 -18.83
N GLU A 437 5.59 -13.53 -19.42
CA GLU A 437 6.18 -12.92 -20.62
C GLU A 437 5.13 -12.65 -21.70
N LYS A 438 4.20 -13.58 -21.92
CA LYS A 438 3.19 -13.47 -22.99
C LYS A 438 2.10 -12.47 -22.64
N LEU A 439 1.74 -12.33 -21.37
CA LEU A 439 0.80 -11.29 -20.95
C LEU A 439 1.44 -9.90 -21.01
N LEU A 440 2.71 -9.76 -20.60
CA LEU A 440 3.46 -8.50 -20.69
C LEU A 440 3.63 -8.07 -22.15
N GLU A 441 4.03 -8.98 -23.03
CA GLU A 441 4.06 -8.76 -24.49
C GLU A 441 2.71 -8.26 -25.01
N ALA A 442 1.61 -8.88 -24.57
CA ALA A 442 0.28 -8.53 -25.00
C ALA A 442 -0.16 -7.14 -24.51
N ILE A 443 0.20 -6.74 -23.28
CA ILE A 443 -0.07 -5.40 -22.74
C ILE A 443 0.66 -4.34 -23.55
N ILE A 444 1.96 -4.54 -23.80
CA ILE A 444 2.79 -3.63 -24.60
C ILE A 444 2.18 -3.47 -25.99
N TYR A 445 1.85 -4.58 -26.66
CA TYR A 445 1.27 -4.57 -28.00
C TYR A 445 -0.10 -3.86 -28.04
N ALA A 446 -0.99 -4.19 -27.10
CA ALA A 446 -2.31 -3.56 -27.00
C ALA A 446 -2.20 -2.04 -26.81
N PHE A 447 -1.32 -1.61 -25.92
CA PHE A 447 -1.08 -0.21 -25.62
C PHE A 447 -0.51 0.55 -26.83
N GLU A 448 0.48 -0.03 -27.53
CA GLU A 448 1.06 0.55 -28.74
C GLU A 448 0.04 0.70 -29.88
N LYS A 449 -0.95 -0.20 -29.94
CA LYS A 449 -2.05 -0.09 -30.91
C LYS A 449 -3.11 0.93 -30.53
N SER A 450 -3.40 1.10 -29.24
CA SER A 450 -4.48 1.98 -28.78
C SER A 450 -4.05 3.44 -28.57
N ARG A 451 -2.74 3.71 -28.37
CA ARG A 451 -2.22 5.03 -27.96
C ARG A 451 -1.12 5.58 -28.89
N ASP A 452 -1.22 5.34 -30.19
CA ASP A 452 -0.21 5.77 -31.18
C ASP A 452 0.10 7.28 -31.10
N GLU A 453 -0.91 8.14 -30.96
CA GLU A 453 -0.70 9.60 -30.86
C GLU A 453 0.09 10.01 -29.60
N ALA A 454 -0.20 9.37 -28.45
CA ALA A 454 0.50 9.64 -27.19
C ALA A 454 1.96 9.16 -27.21
N LEU A 455 2.25 8.07 -27.93
CA LEU A 455 3.60 7.53 -28.11
C LEU A 455 4.44 8.32 -29.13
N ASN A 456 3.78 9.01 -30.06
CA ASN A 456 4.41 9.89 -31.04
C ASN A 456 4.72 11.28 -30.44
N ASN A 457 3.89 11.78 -29.53
CA ASN A 457 4.09 13.04 -28.82
C ASN A 457 3.96 12.86 -27.29
N PRO A 458 4.95 12.23 -26.63
CA PRO A 458 4.88 11.99 -25.20
C PRO A 458 4.98 13.30 -24.40
N SER A 459 4.12 13.45 -23.39
CA SER A 459 4.20 14.56 -22.42
C SER A 459 5.42 14.42 -21.50
N GLU A 460 5.90 15.52 -20.93
CA GLU A 460 7.02 15.49 -19.96
C GLU A 460 6.77 14.54 -18.77
N ASP A 461 5.53 14.45 -18.28
CA ASP A 461 5.14 13.53 -17.21
C ASP A 461 4.33 12.32 -17.73
N PHE A 462 4.80 11.70 -18.82
CA PHE A 462 4.12 10.59 -19.49
C PHE A 462 3.71 9.46 -18.52
N TYR A 463 4.57 9.11 -17.56
CA TYR A 463 4.33 8.04 -16.60
C TYR A 463 3.10 8.24 -15.73
N SER A 464 2.84 9.47 -15.25
CA SER A 464 1.78 9.74 -14.27
C SER A 464 0.37 9.75 -14.87
N ILE A 465 0.23 9.50 -16.17
CA ILE A 465 -1.02 9.61 -16.91
C ILE A 465 -1.65 8.24 -17.09
N GLY A 466 -2.76 7.97 -16.38
CA GLY A 466 -3.61 6.80 -16.61
C GLY A 466 -2.86 5.47 -16.70
N ASP A 467 -3.09 4.71 -17.76
CA ASP A 467 -2.45 3.41 -18.01
C ASP A 467 -1.01 3.49 -18.54
N ASN A 468 -0.45 4.69 -18.77
CA ASN A 468 0.94 4.83 -19.23
C ASN A 468 1.93 4.23 -18.21
N ARG A 469 1.62 4.34 -16.92
CA ARG A 469 2.36 3.67 -15.85
C ARG A 469 2.46 2.17 -16.06
N ILE A 470 1.36 1.53 -16.44
CA ILE A 470 1.31 0.08 -16.66
C ILE A 470 2.13 -0.32 -17.88
N TYR A 471 2.11 0.51 -18.93
CA TYR A 471 2.94 0.31 -20.09
C TYR A 471 4.44 0.36 -19.75
N ILE A 472 4.89 1.38 -19.01
CA ILE A 472 6.30 1.49 -18.59
C ILE A 472 6.71 0.33 -17.68
N LEU A 473 5.89 -0.02 -16.69
CA LEU A 473 6.15 -1.17 -15.81
C LEU A 473 6.21 -2.50 -16.59
N SER A 474 5.38 -2.65 -17.63
CA SER A 474 5.39 -3.84 -18.48
C SER A 474 6.65 -3.92 -19.34
N LEU A 475 7.09 -2.78 -19.91
CA LEU A 475 8.36 -2.68 -20.63
C LEU A 475 9.53 -3.05 -19.73
N ASP A 476 9.58 -2.49 -18.52
CA ASP A 476 10.67 -2.69 -17.56
C ASP A 476 10.74 -4.14 -17.09
N SER A 477 9.60 -4.71 -16.67
CA SER A 477 9.51 -6.11 -16.24
C SER A 477 9.93 -7.08 -17.35
N LEU A 478 9.48 -6.83 -18.59
CA LEU A 478 9.84 -7.69 -19.73
C LEU A 478 11.31 -7.51 -20.14
N ALA A 479 11.84 -6.29 -20.07
CA ALA A 479 13.25 -6.02 -20.33
C ALA A 479 14.14 -6.75 -19.32
N TYR A 480 13.77 -6.71 -18.04
CA TYR A 480 14.44 -7.45 -16.99
C TYR A 480 14.41 -8.96 -17.24
N ILE A 481 13.25 -9.55 -17.59
CA ILE A 481 13.13 -10.98 -17.94
C ILE A 481 14.06 -11.34 -19.11
N TYR A 482 14.06 -10.55 -20.18
CA TYR A 482 14.95 -10.77 -21.32
C TYR A 482 16.42 -10.63 -20.95
N LYS A 483 16.77 -9.66 -20.10
CA LYS A 483 18.14 -9.50 -19.58
C LYS A 483 18.59 -10.74 -18.81
N GLN A 484 17.75 -11.26 -17.89
CA GLN A 484 18.05 -12.46 -17.12
C GLN A 484 18.18 -13.72 -17.99
N ASN A 485 17.45 -13.78 -19.11
CA ASN A 485 17.56 -14.87 -20.09
C ASN A 485 18.71 -14.69 -21.10
N GLY A 486 19.54 -13.64 -20.97
CA GLY A 486 20.64 -13.34 -21.89
C GLY A 486 20.18 -12.79 -23.26
N GLN A 487 18.92 -12.41 -23.40
CA GLN A 487 18.33 -11.83 -24.61
C GLN A 487 18.58 -10.31 -24.66
N TYR A 488 19.85 -9.89 -24.59
CA TYR A 488 20.25 -8.49 -24.47
C TYR A 488 19.77 -7.59 -25.61
N LYS A 489 19.60 -8.14 -26.81
CA LYS A 489 19.06 -7.37 -27.95
C LYS A 489 17.60 -6.98 -27.73
N ASP A 490 16.79 -7.89 -27.21
CA ASP A 490 15.37 -7.65 -26.97
C ASP A 490 15.19 -6.73 -25.75
N ALA A 491 15.96 -6.96 -24.67
CA ALA A 491 16.01 -6.07 -23.51
C ALA A 491 16.43 -4.64 -23.90
N TYR A 492 17.47 -4.48 -24.74
CA TYR A 492 17.91 -3.19 -25.27
C TYR A 492 16.77 -2.43 -25.96
N LEU A 493 16.01 -3.09 -26.84
CA LEU A 493 14.93 -2.44 -27.57
C LEU A 493 13.82 -1.94 -26.63
N LEU A 494 13.58 -2.64 -25.52
CA LEU A 494 12.59 -2.23 -24.51
C LEU A 494 13.11 -1.08 -23.64
N TYR A 495 14.36 -1.14 -23.16
CA TYR A 495 14.95 -0.03 -22.41
C TYR A 495 15.03 1.26 -23.24
N GLU A 496 15.35 1.18 -24.53
CA GLU A 496 15.31 2.36 -25.43
C GLU A 496 13.91 2.96 -25.53
N LYS A 497 12.86 2.13 -25.51
CA LYS A 497 11.48 2.62 -25.46
C LYS A 497 11.24 3.35 -24.13
N ILE A 498 11.65 2.78 -22.99
CA ILE A 498 11.48 3.43 -21.67
C ILE A 498 12.18 4.79 -21.65
N LEU A 499 13.43 4.86 -22.12
CA LEU A 499 14.21 6.10 -22.17
C LEU A 499 13.58 7.20 -23.05
N LYS A 500 12.77 6.83 -24.04
CA LYS A 500 11.99 7.79 -24.84
C LYS A 500 10.82 8.39 -24.05
N TYR A 501 10.28 7.66 -23.08
CA TYR A 501 9.02 7.99 -22.40
C TYR A 501 9.17 8.41 -20.95
N ASP A 502 10.25 8.05 -20.27
CA ASP A 502 10.51 8.42 -18.87
C ASP A 502 11.75 9.32 -18.73
N LEU A 503 11.56 10.61 -19.00
CA LEU A 503 12.64 11.61 -18.96
C LEU A 503 13.27 11.75 -17.56
N SER A 504 12.49 11.50 -16.51
CA SER A 504 12.94 11.51 -15.11
C SER A 504 13.68 10.24 -14.68
N ASP A 505 13.72 9.21 -15.53
CA ASP A 505 14.46 7.97 -15.28
C ASP A 505 14.12 7.31 -13.93
N ARG A 506 12.83 7.27 -13.61
CA ARG A 506 12.27 6.72 -12.36
C ARG A 506 12.58 5.23 -12.18
N PHE A 507 12.85 4.53 -13.29
CA PHE A 507 13.12 3.10 -13.33
C PHE A 507 14.60 2.76 -13.50
N MET A 508 15.51 3.75 -13.42
CA MET A 508 16.95 3.55 -13.63
C MET A 508 17.23 2.84 -14.96
N ALA A 509 16.49 3.22 -16.01
CA ALA A 509 16.61 2.63 -17.34
C ALA A 509 17.94 3.04 -17.99
N LYS A 510 18.49 4.21 -17.64
CA LYS A 510 19.81 4.66 -18.12
C LYS A 510 20.92 3.76 -17.61
N GLU A 511 20.84 3.29 -16.37
CA GLU A 511 21.77 2.33 -15.77
C GLU A 511 21.51 0.91 -16.30
N SER A 512 20.24 0.47 -16.31
CA SER A 512 19.86 -0.89 -16.69
C SER A 512 20.19 -1.25 -18.14
N VAL A 513 20.19 -0.27 -19.05
CA VAL A 513 20.53 -0.51 -20.46
C VAL A 513 22.03 -0.69 -20.70
N LEU A 514 22.90 -0.24 -19.78
CA LEU A 514 24.35 -0.20 -20.01
C LEU A 514 24.95 -1.58 -20.26
N ILE A 515 24.46 -2.61 -19.55
CA ILE A 515 24.95 -3.98 -19.74
C ILE A 515 24.56 -4.54 -21.11
N CYS A 516 23.41 -4.09 -21.65
CA CYS A 516 23.03 -4.44 -23.01
C CYS A 516 24.01 -3.83 -24.02
N TYR A 517 24.50 -2.60 -23.81
CA TYR A 517 25.53 -2.02 -24.68
C TYR A 517 26.83 -2.81 -24.67
N VAL A 518 27.25 -3.31 -23.50
CA VAL A 518 28.44 -4.16 -23.39
C VAL A 518 28.28 -5.43 -24.21
N TYR A 519 27.21 -6.20 -23.99
CA TYR A 519 26.99 -7.46 -24.70
C TYR A 519 26.69 -7.31 -26.19
N LEU A 520 26.17 -6.16 -26.61
CA LEU A 520 25.94 -5.82 -28.03
C LEU A 520 27.16 -5.17 -28.71
N GLY A 521 28.26 -4.93 -27.98
CA GLY A 521 29.48 -4.31 -28.52
C GLY A 521 29.33 -2.82 -28.88
N MET A 522 28.38 -2.11 -28.28
CA MET A 522 28.05 -0.72 -28.57
C MET A 522 28.87 0.26 -27.70
N MET A 523 30.20 0.19 -27.79
CA MET A 523 31.11 0.90 -26.87
C MET A 523 31.00 2.43 -26.93
N ASP A 524 30.82 3.01 -28.12
CA ASP A 524 30.65 4.47 -28.25
C ASP A 524 29.40 4.95 -27.51
N LYS A 525 28.29 4.18 -27.63
CA LYS A 525 27.03 4.49 -26.95
C LYS A 525 27.17 4.34 -25.44
N LEU A 526 27.78 3.23 -24.99
CA LEU A 526 28.11 2.99 -23.57
C LEU A 526 28.87 4.18 -22.97
N MET A 527 29.97 4.62 -23.61
CA MET A 527 30.77 5.73 -23.11
C MET A 527 29.98 7.04 -23.08
N SER A 528 29.20 7.33 -24.13
CA SER A 528 28.36 8.53 -24.16
C SER A 528 27.28 8.53 -23.07
N SER A 529 26.70 7.36 -22.75
CA SER A 529 25.69 7.21 -21.71
C SER A 529 26.32 7.37 -20.32
N ILE A 530 27.45 6.70 -20.05
CA ILE A 530 28.19 6.78 -18.78
C ILE A 530 28.53 8.23 -18.41
N VAL A 531 29.03 9.01 -19.37
CA VAL A 531 29.43 10.41 -19.12
C VAL A 531 28.24 11.28 -18.67
N ASN A 532 27.03 10.98 -19.14
CA ASN A 532 25.81 11.73 -18.86
C ASN A 532 25.07 11.27 -17.59
N LEU A 533 25.54 10.23 -16.90
CA LEU A 533 25.00 9.83 -15.60
C LEU A 533 25.39 10.83 -14.52
N ASP A 534 24.65 10.78 -13.41
CA ASP A 534 24.95 11.55 -12.20
C ASP A 534 26.39 11.28 -11.72
N ASP A 535 27.07 12.32 -11.23
CA ASP A 535 28.46 12.22 -10.79
C ASP A 535 28.62 11.30 -9.58
N GLU A 536 27.59 11.10 -8.77
CA GLU A 536 27.58 10.16 -7.64
C GLU A 536 27.21 8.72 -8.05
N SER A 537 26.77 8.49 -9.29
CA SER A 537 26.35 7.17 -9.75
C SER A 537 27.48 6.13 -9.67
N PRO A 538 27.26 4.95 -9.04
CA PRO A 538 28.26 3.88 -9.01
C PRO A 538 28.59 3.38 -10.42
N TYR A 539 27.60 3.33 -11.31
CA TYR A 539 27.76 2.94 -12.71
C TYR A 539 28.76 3.85 -13.43
N LYS A 540 28.67 5.16 -13.21
CA LYS A 540 29.60 6.13 -13.81
C LYS A 540 31.02 5.90 -13.31
N LYS A 541 31.23 5.95 -11.99
CA LYS A 541 32.57 5.90 -11.40
C LYS A 541 33.28 4.59 -11.68
N LEU A 542 32.58 3.47 -11.53
CA LEU A 542 33.17 2.14 -11.66
C LEU A 542 33.40 1.73 -13.12
N LEU A 543 32.48 2.04 -14.03
CA LEU A 543 32.68 1.73 -15.45
C LEU A 543 33.71 2.65 -16.11
N MET A 544 33.82 3.92 -15.66
CA MET A 544 34.94 4.78 -16.07
C MET A 544 36.28 4.26 -15.54
N LEU A 545 36.32 3.82 -14.27
CA LEU A 545 37.51 3.20 -13.68
C LEU A 545 37.93 1.96 -14.47
N TYR A 546 36.99 1.06 -14.77
CA TYR A 546 37.21 -0.10 -15.64
C TYR A 546 37.82 0.33 -16.98
N ALA A 547 37.19 1.28 -17.68
CA ALA A 547 37.63 1.73 -18.99
C ALA A 547 39.03 2.37 -18.96
N GLN A 548 39.35 3.16 -17.94
CA GLN A 548 40.68 3.77 -17.79
C GLN A 548 41.75 2.71 -17.58
N ILE A 549 41.50 1.72 -16.73
CA ILE A 549 42.45 0.65 -16.45
C ILE A 549 42.68 -0.22 -17.70
N ASP A 550 41.59 -0.55 -18.41
CA ASP A 550 41.62 -1.37 -19.62
C ASP A 550 42.41 -0.67 -20.75
N ASN A 551 42.27 0.65 -20.87
CA ASN A 551 42.94 1.48 -21.89
C ASN A 551 44.28 2.12 -21.43
N ASP A 552 44.84 1.67 -20.30
CA ASP A 552 46.09 2.19 -19.70
C ASP A 552 46.11 3.72 -19.50
N GLN A 553 44.96 4.31 -19.20
CA GLN A 553 44.81 5.73 -18.86
C GLN A 553 45.07 5.96 -17.36
N PRO A 554 45.39 7.19 -16.92
CA PRO A 554 45.49 7.50 -15.49
C PRO A 554 44.16 7.26 -14.76
N TYR A 555 44.18 6.45 -13.69
CA TYR A 555 42.98 6.01 -12.96
C TYR A 555 43.03 6.24 -11.43
N ALA A 556 44.17 6.66 -10.87
CA ALA A 556 44.35 6.74 -9.41
C ALA A 556 43.31 7.63 -8.72
N GLN A 557 43.04 8.81 -9.28
CA GLN A 557 42.04 9.73 -8.73
C GLN A 557 40.62 9.15 -8.81
N THR A 558 40.27 8.51 -9.93
CA THR A 558 38.96 7.89 -10.13
C THR A 558 38.76 6.71 -9.17
N TYR A 559 39.80 5.92 -8.93
CA TYR A 559 39.79 4.87 -7.92
C TYR A 559 39.52 5.43 -6.52
N LEU A 560 40.24 6.48 -6.09
CA LEU A 560 40.03 7.06 -4.76
C LEU A 560 38.61 7.59 -4.58
N LEU A 561 38.05 8.24 -5.60
CA LEU A 561 36.67 8.73 -5.59
C LEU A 561 35.63 7.59 -5.59
N ALA A 562 35.92 6.49 -6.28
CA ALA A 562 35.07 5.31 -6.25
C ALA A 562 35.15 4.63 -4.88
N ASN A 563 36.34 4.51 -4.28
CA ASN A 563 36.55 3.90 -2.97
C ASN A 563 35.91 4.71 -1.83
N ASP A 564 35.97 6.04 -1.88
CA ASP A 564 35.34 6.91 -0.87
C ASP A 564 33.81 6.76 -0.81
N LYS A 565 33.18 6.45 -1.94
CA LYS A 565 31.71 6.48 -2.09
C LYS A 565 31.06 5.12 -2.26
N HIS A 566 31.78 4.17 -2.86
CA HIS A 566 31.30 2.88 -3.33
C HIS A 566 32.27 1.75 -2.92
N GLU A 567 32.80 1.84 -1.70
CA GLU A 567 33.76 0.87 -1.14
C GLU A 567 33.19 -0.55 -1.14
N SER A 568 31.92 -0.71 -0.80
CA SER A 568 31.19 -1.99 -0.77
C SER A 568 31.27 -2.72 -2.12
N ILE A 569 31.02 -2.00 -3.22
CA ILE A 569 31.08 -2.55 -4.58
C ILE A 569 32.52 -2.93 -4.95
N LEU A 570 33.51 -2.08 -4.62
CA LEU A 570 34.92 -2.38 -4.92
C LEU A 570 35.44 -3.58 -4.13
N ASN A 571 35.03 -3.71 -2.86
CA ASN A 571 35.30 -4.87 -2.02
C ASN A 571 34.73 -6.15 -2.69
N ALA A 572 33.47 -6.10 -3.13
CA ALA A 572 32.84 -7.23 -3.81
C ALA A 572 33.57 -7.60 -5.12
N ILE A 573 33.93 -6.61 -5.95
CA ILE A 573 34.70 -6.85 -7.18
C ILE A 573 36.04 -7.51 -6.86
N CYS A 574 36.78 -7.00 -5.86
CA CYS A 574 38.13 -7.46 -5.56
C CYS A 574 38.16 -8.80 -4.82
N TYR A 575 37.29 -9.01 -3.85
CA TYR A 575 37.37 -10.14 -2.92
C TYR A 575 36.35 -11.25 -3.18
N GLY A 576 35.31 -10.96 -3.97
CA GLY A 576 34.25 -11.91 -4.29
C GLY A 576 32.89 -11.25 -4.15
N TYR A 577 32.04 -11.42 -5.17
CA TYR A 577 30.64 -11.00 -5.10
C TYR A 577 29.79 -12.18 -4.64
N ASP A 578 29.10 -11.99 -3.51
CA ASP A 578 28.03 -12.86 -3.07
C ASP A 578 26.69 -12.09 -3.24
N PRO A 579 25.83 -12.49 -4.19
CA PRO A 579 24.51 -11.89 -4.38
C PRO A 579 23.63 -11.94 -3.13
N LEU A 580 23.93 -12.85 -2.20
CA LEU A 580 23.24 -13.00 -0.93
C LEU A 580 23.88 -12.16 0.19
N SER A 581 24.91 -11.36 -0.07
CA SER A 581 25.56 -10.55 0.96
C SER A 581 24.71 -9.37 1.42
N ASP A 582 24.43 -9.29 2.71
CA ASP A 582 23.80 -8.14 3.38
C ASP A 582 24.66 -6.86 3.44
N ASP A 583 25.97 -6.95 3.19
CA ASP A 583 26.89 -5.80 3.22
C ASP A 583 26.75 -4.89 1.98
N LEU A 584 25.96 -5.33 0.99
CA LEU A 584 25.68 -4.62 -0.25
C LEU A 584 24.24 -4.10 -0.25
N SER A 585 24.05 -2.82 -0.57
CA SER A 585 22.71 -2.28 -0.81
C SER A 585 22.04 -2.93 -2.03
N GLU A 586 20.71 -2.87 -2.18
CA GLU A 586 20.05 -3.36 -3.40
C GLU A 586 20.61 -2.71 -4.67
N ASN A 587 20.92 -1.41 -4.63
CA ASN A 587 21.54 -0.70 -5.75
C ASN A 587 22.94 -1.23 -6.09
N ASP A 588 23.72 -1.61 -5.08
CA ASP A 588 25.03 -2.22 -5.27
C ASP A 588 24.90 -3.62 -5.89
N LYS A 589 23.92 -4.40 -5.44
CA LYS A 589 23.60 -5.72 -5.99
C LYS A 589 23.15 -5.62 -7.45
N PHE A 590 22.27 -4.69 -7.80
CA PHE A 590 21.88 -4.47 -9.20
C PHE A 590 23.08 -4.16 -10.10
N PHE A 591 24.01 -3.33 -9.64
CA PHE A 591 25.24 -3.07 -10.38
C PHE A 591 26.09 -4.35 -10.53
N LEU A 592 26.28 -5.09 -9.43
CA LEU A 592 27.13 -6.27 -9.41
C LEU A 592 26.54 -7.44 -10.21
N ASP A 593 25.23 -7.66 -10.17
CA ASP A 593 24.53 -8.67 -10.97
C ASP A 593 24.79 -8.49 -12.46
N ASP A 594 24.77 -7.24 -12.93
CA ASP A 594 25.02 -6.92 -14.33
C ASP A 594 26.52 -6.90 -14.67
N PHE A 595 27.36 -6.29 -13.83
CA PHE A 595 28.73 -5.92 -14.20
C PHE A 595 29.84 -6.72 -13.52
N TYR A 596 29.59 -7.45 -12.45
CA TYR A 596 30.61 -8.29 -11.82
C TYR A 596 31.29 -9.26 -12.81
N PRO A 597 30.55 -9.92 -13.74
CA PRO A 597 31.19 -10.73 -14.78
C PRO A 597 32.15 -9.92 -15.66
N LEU A 598 31.80 -8.69 -16.02
CA LEU A 598 32.64 -7.82 -16.87
C LEU A 598 34.02 -7.59 -16.24
N PHE A 599 34.06 -7.26 -14.95
CA PHE A 599 35.31 -7.09 -14.22
C PHE A 599 36.09 -8.40 -14.16
N THR A 600 35.46 -9.47 -13.70
CA THR A 600 36.13 -10.76 -13.44
C THR A 600 36.69 -11.43 -14.69
N TYR A 601 36.08 -11.23 -15.86
CA TYR A 601 36.60 -11.76 -17.13
C TYR A 601 37.86 -11.01 -17.63
N ASN A 602 38.06 -9.74 -17.24
CA ASN A 602 39.22 -8.95 -17.65
C ASN A 602 40.36 -9.01 -16.62
N LYS A 603 41.28 -9.97 -16.81
CA LYS A 603 42.42 -10.21 -15.90
C LYS A 603 43.28 -8.96 -15.67
N LYS A 604 43.54 -8.18 -16.72
CA LYS A 604 44.35 -6.95 -16.64
C LYS A 604 43.71 -5.95 -15.68
N VAL A 605 42.41 -5.75 -15.81
CA VAL A 605 41.66 -4.82 -14.95
C VAL A 605 41.65 -5.33 -13.51
N MET A 606 41.35 -6.61 -13.31
CA MET A 606 41.27 -7.21 -11.97
C MET A 606 42.58 -7.18 -11.20
N GLU A 607 43.71 -7.52 -11.83
CA GLU A 607 45.02 -7.53 -11.18
C GLU A 607 45.41 -6.12 -10.71
N LYS A 608 45.19 -5.11 -11.55
CA LYS A 608 45.46 -3.71 -11.20
C LYS A 608 44.54 -3.20 -10.09
N LEU A 609 43.24 -3.51 -10.15
CA LEU A 609 42.28 -3.14 -9.10
C LEU A 609 42.63 -3.76 -7.75
N LYS A 610 42.92 -5.07 -7.72
CA LYS A 610 43.33 -5.77 -6.49
C LYS A 610 44.58 -5.17 -5.87
N LEU A 611 45.59 -4.86 -6.70
CA LEU A 611 46.84 -4.27 -6.21
C LEU A 611 46.60 -2.89 -5.56
N LEU A 612 45.87 -2.01 -6.25
CA LEU A 612 45.51 -0.69 -5.73
C LEU A 612 44.70 -0.77 -4.43
N HIS A 613 43.76 -1.72 -4.40
CA HIS A 613 42.84 -1.87 -3.27
C HIS A 613 43.54 -2.42 -2.03
N VAL A 614 44.46 -3.38 -2.19
CA VAL A 614 45.33 -3.84 -1.10
C VAL A 614 46.26 -2.74 -0.61
N GLU A 615 46.88 -1.97 -1.51
CA GLU A 615 47.75 -0.84 -1.13
C GLU A 615 46.99 0.22 -0.34
N ASN A 616 45.73 0.49 -0.71
CA ASN A 616 44.88 1.47 -0.04
C ASN A 616 44.41 1.02 1.36
N ILE A 617 44.14 -0.27 1.57
CA ILE A 617 43.75 -0.82 2.88
C ILE A 617 44.93 -0.82 3.88
N LEU A 618 46.17 -0.85 3.36
CA LEU A 618 47.39 -0.87 4.17
C LEU A 618 47.92 0.54 4.54
N MET A 619 47.36 1.60 3.96
CA MET A 619 47.66 3.01 4.26
C MET A 619 46.63 3.59 5.22
#